data_AF-A0A941M868-F1
#
_entry.id   AF-A0A941M868-F1
#
_cell.length_a   1.000
_cell.length_b   1.000
_cell.length_c   1.000
_cell.angle_alpha   90.00
_cell.angle_beta   90.00
_cell.angle_gamma   90.00
#
_symmetry.space_group_name_H-M   'P 1'
#
loop_
_entity.id
_entity.type
_entity.pdbx_description
1 polymer ?
#
loop_
_entity_poly.entity_id
_entity_poly.type
_entity_poly.pdbx_seq_one_letter_code
_entity_poly.pdbx_strand_id
1 'polypeptide(L)'
;MSDPVPSSDDIGAPALRQAKSDAKTALDATVVNIELTLISIIQGLALGVLASASVDPIVQLQWQVWPYIAVGLLVVLIFWSRSLLHTLSFIGWPLEFGHTFVYFGTTLLEAVALTQVANPQHWFALNALYALAVWGLYAYDLRIVRHHAEDFSTPAERLLLDNIVKDQRLNIGFMMPAAAAFQGLAWWLVQRYPATFLAGGWHLLLIGMTLLFSLNYLHGGTRLLQRRQAWIVARNAQERLES
;
A
#
# COMPACT_ATOMS: atom_id res chain seq x y z
N MET A 1 -48.48 29.45 29.75
CA MET A 1 -47.59 28.91 28.71
C MET A 1 -46.68 27.96 29.42
N SER A 2 -46.98 26.67 29.35
CA SER A 2 -46.21 25.61 30.00
C SER A 2 -45.44 24.91 28.90
N ASP A 3 -44.11 24.98 28.94
CA ASP A 3 -43.27 24.26 27.99
C ASP A 3 -43.54 22.74 28.10
N PRO A 4 -43.68 22.02 26.98
CA PRO A 4 -43.90 20.58 27.04
C PRO A 4 -42.65 19.90 27.62
N VAL A 5 -42.86 19.09 28.66
CA VAL A 5 -41.83 18.21 29.23
C VAL A 5 -41.45 17.19 28.14
N PRO A 6 -40.15 17.03 27.80
CA PRO A 6 -39.73 16.04 26.81
C PRO A 6 -40.16 14.65 27.26
N SER A 7 -40.80 13.90 26.37
CA SER A 7 -41.17 12.50 26.63
C SER A 7 -39.91 11.63 26.79
N SER A 8 -40.00 10.52 27.53
CA SER A 8 -38.88 9.57 27.72
C SER A 8 -38.32 9.02 26.40
N ASP A 9 -39.13 8.99 25.34
CA ASP A 9 -38.72 8.56 24.00
C ASP A 9 -37.78 9.58 23.32
N ASP A 10 -37.94 10.89 23.60
CA ASP A 10 -37.05 11.96 23.12
C ASP A 10 -35.69 11.97 23.83
N ILE A 11 -35.58 11.38 25.02
CA ILE A 11 -34.31 11.25 25.78
C ILE A 11 -33.59 9.95 25.38
N GLY A 12 -34.32 8.90 25.00
CA GLY A 12 -33.75 7.62 24.56
C GLY A 12 -33.12 7.66 23.16
N ALA A 13 -33.68 8.44 22.23
CA ALA A 13 -33.16 8.53 20.86
C ALA A 13 -31.77 9.20 20.75
N PRO A 14 -31.46 10.30 21.47
CA PRO A 14 -30.12 10.88 21.52
C PRO A 14 -29.10 9.97 22.19
N ALA A 15 -29.45 9.34 23.32
CA ALA A 15 -28.55 8.42 24.03
C ALA A 15 -28.20 7.18 23.17
N LEU A 16 -29.17 6.65 22.43
CA LEU A 16 -28.94 5.54 21.50
C LEU A 16 -28.09 5.96 20.29
N ARG A 17 -28.24 7.19 19.78
CA ARG A 17 -27.39 7.73 18.70
C ARG A 17 -25.96 7.89 19.17
N GLN A 18 -25.76 8.43 20.37
CA GLN A 18 -24.44 8.57 20.99
C GLN A 18 -23.77 7.21 21.16
N ALA A 19 -24.45 6.24 21.77
CA ALA A 19 -23.92 4.89 21.96
C ALA A 19 -23.57 4.19 20.64
N LYS A 20 -24.32 4.45 19.56
CA LYS A 20 -24.00 3.96 18.21
C LYS A 20 -22.76 4.63 17.61
N SER A 21 -22.61 5.94 17.81
CA SER A 21 -21.41 6.70 17.40
C SER A 21 -20.17 6.16 18.09
N ASP A 22 -20.21 6.03 19.42
CA ASP A 22 -19.11 5.52 20.24
C ASP A 22 -18.72 4.09 19.82
N ALA A 23 -19.71 3.23 19.58
CA ALA A 23 -19.48 1.87 19.10
C ALA A 23 -18.83 1.84 17.71
N LYS A 24 -19.24 2.73 16.80
CA LYS A 24 -18.61 2.85 15.47
C LYS A 24 -17.15 3.28 15.61
N THR A 25 -16.86 4.30 16.40
CA THR A 25 -15.48 4.79 16.62
C THR A 25 -14.60 3.71 17.24
N ALA A 26 -15.13 2.92 18.19
CA ALA A 26 -14.42 1.78 18.77
C ALA A 26 -14.14 0.67 17.75
N LEU A 27 -15.08 0.41 16.83
CA LEU A 27 -14.89 -0.54 15.74
C LEU A 27 -13.87 -0.03 14.71
N ASP A 28 -13.92 1.24 14.34
CA ASP A 28 -12.95 1.89 13.44
C ASP A 28 -11.52 1.73 13.97
N ALA A 29 -11.30 2.05 15.26
CA ALA A 29 -10.01 1.86 15.91
C ALA A 29 -9.56 0.39 15.93
N THR A 30 -10.49 -0.53 16.15
CA THR A 30 -10.21 -1.98 16.13
C THR A 30 -9.76 -2.44 14.74
N VAL A 31 -10.48 -2.01 13.70
CA VAL A 31 -10.17 -2.35 12.30
C VAL A 31 -8.80 -1.80 11.90
N VAL A 32 -8.51 -0.54 12.24
CA VAL A 32 -7.19 0.08 11.98
C VAL A 32 -6.08 -0.75 12.64
N ASN A 33 -6.24 -1.15 13.90
CA ASN A 33 -5.25 -1.97 14.59
C ASN A 33 -5.06 -3.35 13.94
N ILE A 34 -6.15 -3.98 13.49
CA ILE A 34 -6.08 -5.27 12.76
C ILE A 34 -5.29 -5.11 11.46
N GLU A 35 -5.59 -4.08 10.67
CA GLU A 35 -4.93 -3.82 9.38
C GLU A 35 -3.45 -3.47 9.55
N LEU A 36 -3.10 -2.64 10.53
CA LEU A 36 -1.70 -2.32 10.87
C LEU A 36 -0.92 -3.56 11.36
N THR A 37 -1.57 -4.42 12.15
CA THR A 37 -0.98 -5.67 12.60
C THR A 37 -0.75 -6.60 11.42
N LEU A 38 -1.76 -6.75 10.56
CA LEU A 38 -1.73 -7.60 9.40
C LEU A 38 -0.63 -7.18 8.42
N ILE A 39 -0.59 -5.90 8.02
CA ILE A 39 0.42 -5.41 7.06
C ILE A 39 1.83 -5.60 7.61
N SER A 40 2.03 -5.42 8.92
CA SER A 40 3.33 -5.63 9.55
C SER A 40 3.74 -7.11 9.55
N ILE A 41 2.81 -8.04 9.78
CA ILE A 41 3.07 -9.48 9.72
C ILE A 41 3.44 -9.91 8.29
N ILE A 42 2.63 -9.55 7.29
CA ILE A 42 2.85 -10.00 5.91
C ILE A 42 4.12 -9.39 5.32
N GLN A 43 4.44 -8.14 5.66
CA GLN A 43 5.68 -7.49 5.21
C GLN A 43 6.91 -7.97 5.98
N GLY A 44 6.76 -8.32 7.26
CA GLY A 44 7.79 -9.02 8.03
C GLY A 44 8.13 -10.38 7.42
N LEU A 45 7.13 -11.12 6.94
CA LEU A 45 7.34 -12.36 6.19
C LEU A 45 8.10 -12.13 4.88
N ALA A 46 7.70 -11.13 4.08
CA ALA A 46 8.39 -10.78 2.84
C ALA A 46 9.87 -10.40 3.09
N LEU A 47 10.14 -9.62 4.14
CA LEU A 47 11.50 -9.29 4.56
C LEU A 47 12.29 -10.54 4.97
N GLY A 48 11.67 -11.49 5.67
CA GLY A 48 12.28 -12.77 6.01
C GLY A 48 12.65 -13.61 4.78
N VAL A 49 11.78 -13.63 3.76
CA VAL A 49 12.05 -14.30 2.47
C VAL A 49 13.22 -13.65 1.76
N LEU A 50 13.24 -12.31 1.67
CA LEU A 50 14.36 -11.58 1.08
C LEU A 50 15.66 -11.85 1.82
N ALA A 51 15.65 -11.83 3.16
CA ALA A 51 16.82 -12.11 3.97
C ALA A 51 17.37 -13.51 3.66
N SER A 52 16.51 -14.52 3.63
CA SER A 52 16.88 -15.89 3.28
C SER A 52 17.47 -16.00 1.86
N ALA A 53 16.84 -15.35 0.87
CA ALA A 53 17.32 -15.36 -0.52
C ALA A 53 18.63 -14.56 -0.73
N SER A 54 18.98 -13.70 0.22
CA SER A 54 20.15 -12.82 0.14
C SER A 54 21.41 -13.40 0.79
N VAL A 55 21.30 -14.43 1.64
CA VAL A 55 22.44 -14.99 2.38
C VAL A 55 23.55 -15.43 1.43
N ASP A 56 23.26 -16.34 0.50
CA ASP A 56 24.27 -16.89 -0.40
C ASP A 56 24.91 -15.81 -1.29
N PRO A 57 24.14 -14.93 -1.97
CA PRO A 57 24.73 -13.86 -2.77
C PRO A 57 25.61 -12.88 -1.98
N ILE A 58 25.28 -12.60 -0.71
CA ILE A 58 26.07 -11.70 0.13
C ILE A 58 27.36 -12.39 0.58
N VAL A 59 27.28 -13.61 1.12
CA VAL A 59 28.44 -14.35 1.64
C VAL A 59 29.42 -14.70 0.53
N GLN A 60 28.91 -15.06 -0.66
CA GLN A 60 29.74 -15.39 -1.81
C GLN A 60 30.18 -14.17 -2.62
N LEU A 61 29.87 -12.94 -2.17
CA LEU A 61 30.21 -11.69 -2.84
C LEU A 61 29.75 -11.65 -4.31
N GLN A 62 28.53 -12.12 -4.59
CA GLN A 62 27.92 -12.07 -5.91
C GLN A 62 27.39 -10.65 -6.18
N TRP A 63 28.30 -9.70 -6.41
CA TRP A 63 28.01 -8.26 -6.56
C TRP A 63 26.91 -7.93 -7.57
N GLN A 64 26.75 -8.75 -8.61
CA GLN A 64 25.72 -8.58 -9.64
C GLN A 64 24.29 -8.75 -9.09
N VAL A 65 24.12 -9.46 -7.97
CA VAL A 65 22.83 -9.72 -7.31
C VAL A 65 22.45 -8.61 -6.33
N TRP A 66 23.43 -7.83 -5.85
CA TRP A 66 23.20 -6.82 -4.81
C TRP A 66 22.17 -5.75 -5.19
N PRO A 67 22.14 -5.24 -6.45
CA PRO A 67 21.07 -4.33 -6.87
C PRO A 67 19.68 -4.95 -6.77
N TYR A 68 19.53 -6.25 -7.03
CA TYR A 68 18.25 -6.95 -6.90
C TYR A 68 17.81 -7.06 -5.45
N ILE A 69 18.74 -7.35 -4.53
CA ILE A 69 18.47 -7.35 -3.09
C ILE A 69 18.03 -5.97 -2.62
N ALA A 70 18.73 -4.92 -3.05
CA ALA A 70 18.38 -3.54 -2.72
C ALA A 70 17.00 -3.16 -3.25
N VAL A 71 16.67 -3.52 -4.50
CA VAL A 71 15.32 -3.30 -5.06
C VAL A 71 14.28 -4.11 -4.29
N GLY A 72 14.56 -5.37 -3.94
CA GLY A 72 13.66 -6.19 -3.13
C GLY A 72 13.33 -5.56 -1.78
N LEU A 73 14.34 -5.01 -1.11
CA LEU A 73 14.13 -4.27 0.15
C LEU A 73 13.27 -3.02 -0.07
N LEU A 74 13.52 -2.27 -1.15
CA LEU A 74 12.71 -1.11 -1.47
C LEU A 74 11.26 -1.49 -1.79
N VAL A 75 11.02 -2.61 -2.48
CA VAL A 75 9.67 -3.10 -2.77
C VAL A 75 8.90 -3.35 -1.45
N VAL A 76 9.51 -4.06 -0.50
CA VAL A 76 8.93 -4.31 0.83
C VAL A 76 8.63 -2.98 1.54
N LEU A 77 9.59 -2.04 1.58
CA LEU A 77 9.40 -0.75 2.24
C LEU A 77 8.33 0.12 1.56
N ILE A 78 8.26 0.09 0.24
CA ILE A 78 7.25 0.81 -0.54
C ILE A 78 5.87 0.24 -0.24
N PHE A 79 5.71 -1.09 -0.33
CA PHE A 79 4.42 -1.72 -0.09
C PHE A 79 3.94 -1.46 1.34
N TRP A 80 4.81 -1.69 2.33
CA TRP A 80 4.52 -1.40 3.74
C TRP A 80 4.12 0.06 3.96
N SER A 81 4.90 1.02 3.46
CA SER A 81 4.64 2.45 3.70
C SER A 81 3.36 2.95 3.01
N ARG A 82 3.04 2.42 1.83
CA ARG A 82 1.81 2.76 1.09
C ARG A 82 0.58 2.17 1.74
N SER A 83 0.65 0.93 2.22
CA SER A 83 -0.43 0.29 2.96
C SER A 83 -0.64 0.98 4.32
N LEU A 84 0.43 1.33 5.05
CA LEU A 84 0.35 2.14 6.28
C LEU A 84 -0.40 3.46 6.03
N LEU A 85 0.00 4.19 4.99
CA LEU A 85 -0.66 5.44 4.60
C LEU A 85 -2.13 5.24 4.26
N HIS A 86 -2.46 4.16 3.55
CA HIS A 86 -3.82 3.82 3.20
C HIS A 86 -4.67 3.53 4.44
N THR A 87 -4.19 2.66 5.34
CA THR A 87 -4.86 2.31 6.60
C THR A 87 -5.12 3.54 7.45
N LEU A 88 -4.13 4.41 7.64
CA LEU A 88 -4.27 5.61 8.47
C LEU A 88 -5.16 6.70 7.84
N SER A 89 -5.32 6.70 6.51
CA SER A 89 -6.06 7.77 5.83
C SER A 89 -7.52 7.43 5.59
N PHE A 90 -7.86 6.14 5.44
CA PHE A 90 -9.12 5.75 4.82
C PHE A 90 -9.83 4.57 5.51
N ILE A 91 -9.10 3.61 6.09
CA ILE A 91 -9.74 2.41 6.61
C ILE A 91 -10.57 2.72 7.85
N GLY A 92 -11.82 2.23 7.84
CA GLY A 92 -12.75 2.21 8.97
C GLY A 92 -13.65 0.98 8.88
N TRP A 93 -14.64 0.91 9.76
CA TRP A 93 -15.67 -0.10 9.76
C TRP A 93 -16.65 0.13 8.59
N PRO A 94 -17.10 -0.93 7.88
CA PRO A 94 -16.81 -2.35 8.11
C PRO A 94 -15.50 -2.84 7.49
N LEU A 95 -14.93 -3.92 8.07
CA LEU A 95 -13.75 -4.58 7.52
C LEU A 95 -14.05 -5.20 6.15
N GLU A 96 -13.37 -4.72 5.11
CA GLU A 96 -13.51 -5.19 3.73
C GLU A 96 -12.62 -6.41 3.45
N PHE A 97 -13.11 -7.61 3.77
CA PHE A 97 -12.36 -8.87 3.57
C PHE A 97 -11.80 -9.05 2.15
N GLY A 98 -12.51 -8.56 1.13
CA GLY A 98 -12.05 -8.63 -0.26
C GLY A 98 -10.71 -7.91 -0.47
N HIS A 99 -10.58 -6.71 0.10
CA HIS A 99 -9.33 -5.92 0.04
C HIS A 99 -8.20 -6.64 0.78
N THR A 100 -8.47 -7.14 1.98
CA THR A 100 -7.53 -7.92 2.79
C THR A 100 -7.02 -9.16 2.06
N PHE A 101 -7.87 -9.91 1.35
CA PHE A 101 -7.45 -11.06 0.57
C PHE A 101 -6.58 -10.69 -0.65
N VAL A 102 -6.86 -9.56 -1.29
CA VAL A 102 -6.01 -9.05 -2.38
C VAL A 102 -4.62 -8.67 -1.86
N TYR A 103 -4.51 -8.11 -0.65
CA TYR A 103 -3.20 -7.87 -0.02
C TYR A 103 -2.41 -9.16 0.16
N PHE A 104 -3.03 -10.23 0.69
CA PHE A 104 -2.35 -11.53 0.81
C PHE A 104 -1.88 -12.08 -0.53
N GLY A 105 -2.73 -12.03 -1.56
CA GLY A 105 -2.36 -12.49 -2.91
C GLY A 105 -1.22 -11.67 -3.52
N THR A 106 -1.23 -10.36 -3.29
CA THR A 106 -0.18 -9.45 -3.77
C THR A 106 1.14 -9.68 -3.04
N THR A 107 1.11 -9.85 -1.71
CA THR A 107 2.31 -10.18 -0.92
C THR A 107 2.83 -11.59 -1.20
N LEU A 108 1.97 -12.53 -1.59
CA LEU A 108 2.44 -13.84 -2.09
C LEU A 108 3.29 -13.67 -3.36
N LEU A 109 2.82 -12.89 -4.33
CA LEU A 109 3.59 -12.59 -5.55
C LEU A 109 4.89 -11.85 -5.25
N GLU A 110 4.84 -10.89 -4.33
CA GLU A 110 6.02 -10.21 -3.80
C GLU A 110 7.04 -11.20 -3.24
N ALA A 111 6.63 -12.05 -2.29
CA ALA A 111 7.49 -13.04 -1.67
C ALA A 111 8.11 -13.99 -2.72
N VAL A 112 7.31 -14.48 -3.66
CA VAL A 112 7.81 -15.34 -4.75
C VAL A 112 8.84 -14.60 -5.60
N ALA A 113 8.62 -13.32 -5.94
CA ALA A 113 9.61 -12.51 -6.66
C ALA A 113 10.91 -12.34 -5.86
N LEU A 114 10.82 -12.12 -4.54
CA LEU A 114 11.98 -11.96 -3.66
C LEU A 114 12.83 -13.24 -3.56
N THR A 115 12.26 -14.43 -3.74
CA THR A 115 13.06 -15.67 -3.84
C THR A 115 13.98 -15.70 -5.07
N GLN A 116 13.71 -14.87 -6.08
CA GLN A 116 14.38 -14.90 -7.38
C GLN A 116 15.39 -13.75 -7.56
N VAL A 117 15.88 -13.11 -6.48
CA VAL A 117 16.88 -12.02 -6.56
C VAL A 117 18.13 -12.40 -7.37
N ALA A 118 18.53 -13.67 -7.34
CA ALA A 118 19.71 -14.18 -8.06
C ALA A 118 19.41 -14.61 -9.51
N ASN A 119 18.15 -14.56 -9.97
CA ASN A 119 17.75 -14.96 -11.31
C ASN A 119 17.07 -13.78 -12.04
N PRO A 120 17.81 -13.01 -12.86
CA PRO A 120 17.27 -11.86 -13.59
C PRO A 120 16.02 -12.16 -14.42
N GLN A 121 15.97 -13.31 -15.09
CA GLN A 121 14.82 -13.66 -15.95
C GLN A 121 13.54 -13.83 -15.14
N HIS A 122 13.61 -14.62 -14.07
CA HIS A 122 12.46 -14.82 -13.19
C HIS A 122 12.12 -13.56 -12.43
N TRP A 123 13.12 -12.79 -12.00
CA TRP A 123 12.93 -11.52 -11.30
C TRP A 123 12.05 -10.56 -12.10
N PHE A 124 12.40 -10.26 -13.36
CA PHE A 124 11.64 -9.33 -14.19
C PHE A 124 10.23 -9.88 -14.51
N ALA A 125 10.10 -11.18 -14.74
CA ALA A 125 8.80 -11.82 -15.00
C ALA A 125 7.85 -11.68 -13.80
N LEU A 126 8.34 -12.05 -12.61
CA LEU A 126 7.55 -12.02 -11.38
C LEU A 126 7.26 -10.60 -10.94
N ASN A 127 8.19 -9.65 -11.12
CA ASN A 127 7.94 -8.24 -10.84
C ASN A 127 6.94 -7.62 -11.82
N ALA A 128 6.88 -8.08 -13.08
CA ALA A 128 5.81 -7.67 -14.00
C ALA A 128 4.44 -8.16 -13.51
N LEU A 129 4.34 -9.42 -13.08
CA LEU A 129 3.12 -9.98 -12.53
C LEU A 129 2.71 -9.29 -11.21
N TYR A 130 3.67 -9.05 -10.33
CA TYR A 130 3.47 -8.31 -9.09
C TYR A 130 3.00 -6.87 -9.37
N ALA A 131 3.61 -6.17 -10.32
CA ALA A 131 3.18 -4.82 -10.70
C ALA A 131 1.74 -4.80 -11.24
N LEU A 132 1.33 -5.82 -12.00
CA LEU A 132 -0.07 -5.98 -12.45
C LEU A 132 -1.02 -6.21 -11.27
N ALA A 133 -0.63 -7.03 -10.30
CA ALA A 133 -1.43 -7.27 -9.10
C ALA A 133 -1.59 -5.99 -8.26
N VAL A 134 -0.49 -5.26 -8.01
CA VAL A 134 -0.51 -3.96 -7.32
C VAL A 134 -1.33 -2.93 -8.10
N TRP A 135 -1.27 -2.93 -9.43
CA TRP A 135 -2.10 -2.05 -10.25
C TRP A 135 -3.59 -2.34 -10.05
N GLY A 136 -3.98 -3.62 -10.06
CA GLY A 136 -5.34 -4.05 -9.76
C GLY A 136 -5.79 -3.66 -8.35
N LEU A 137 -4.90 -3.79 -7.37
CA LEU A 137 -5.14 -3.34 -6.00
C LEU A 137 -5.41 -1.83 -5.94
N TYR A 138 -4.60 -0.99 -6.58
CA TYR A 138 -4.89 0.46 -6.64
C TYR A 138 -6.26 0.78 -7.25
N ALA A 139 -6.68 0.04 -8.28
CA ALA A 139 -8.00 0.21 -8.87
C ALA A 139 -9.12 -0.23 -7.92
N TYR A 140 -8.89 -1.29 -7.15
CA TYR A 140 -9.79 -1.74 -6.09
C TYR A 140 -9.89 -0.70 -4.97
N ASP A 141 -8.76 -0.19 -4.47
CA ASP A 141 -8.71 0.84 -3.42
C ASP A 141 -9.49 2.09 -3.85
N LEU A 142 -9.32 2.54 -5.10
CA LEU A 142 -10.03 3.70 -5.61
C LEU A 142 -11.54 3.48 -5.67
N ARG A 143 -11.99 2.24 -5.93
CA ARG A 143 -13.40 1.89 -5.88
C ARG A 143 -13.94 1.97 -4.46
N ILE A 144 -13.21 1.46 -3.46
CA ILE A 144 -13.64 1.55 -2.05
C ILE A 144 -13.64 3.01 -1.59
N VAL A 145 -12.60 3.78 -1.93
CA VAL A 145 -12.48 5.20 -1.56
C VAL A 145 -13.65 6.02 -2.08
N ARG A 146 -14.08 5.77 -3.32
CA ARG A 146 -15.26 6.44 -3.89
C ARG A 146 -16.56 6.01 -3.24
N HIS A 147 -16.66 4.77 -2.79
CA HIS A 147 -17.87 4.27 -2.13
C HIS A 147 -18.11 4.96 -0.79
N HIS A 148 -17.03 5.27 -0.06
CA HIS A 148 -17.08 5.94 1.25
C HIS A 148 -16.82 7.45 1.14
N ALA A 149 -16.88 8.04 -0.06
CA ALA A 149 -16.61 9.46 -0.25
C ALA A 149 -17.61 10.36 0.51
N GLU A 150 -18.84 9.87 0.71
CA GLU A 150 -19.89 10.58 1.44
C GLU A 150 -19.60 10.67 2.95
N ASP A 151 -18.77 9.78 3.49
CA ASP A 151 -18.36 9.79 4.89
C ASP A 151 -17.38 10.93 5.21
N PHE A 152 -16.74 11.52 4.20
CA PHE A 152 -15.84 12.67 4.32
C PHE A 152 -16.64 13.99 4.36
N SER A 153 -17.23 14.27 5.52
CA SER A 153 -18.18 15.37 5.69
C SER A 153 -17.49 16.72 5.93
N THR A 154 -16.32 16.71 6.58
CA THR A 154 -15.64 17.93 7.05
C THR A 154 -14.73 18.55 5.97
N PRO A 155 -14.43 19.86 6.04
CA PRO A 155 -13.53 20.50 5.07
C PRO A 155 -12.11 19.88 5.05
N ALA A 156 -11.60 19.43 6.20
CA ALA A 156 -10.29 18.79 6.29
C ALA A 156 -10.32 17.38 5.69
N GLU A 157 -11.38 16.62 5.92
CA GLU A 157 -11.62 15.31 5.33
C GLU A 157 -11.75 15.37 3.80
N ARG A 158 -12.45 16.36 3.26
CA ARG A 158 -12.56 16.54 1.81
C ARG A 158 -11.21 16.84 1.15
N LEU A 159 -10.37 17.66 1.80
CA LEU A 159 -9.00 17.90 1.32
C LEU A 159 -8.13 16.63 1.36
N LEU A 160 -8.30 15.79 2.39
CA LEU A 160 -7.65 14.49 2.48
C LEU A 160 -8.13 13.55 1.37
N LEU A 161 -9.43 13.46 1.13
CA LEU A 161 -10.05 12.65 0.08
C LEU A 161 -9.56 13.06 -1.31
N ASP A 162 -9.57 14.35 -1.63
CA ASP A 162 -9.08 14.87 -2.91
C ASP A 162 -7.60 14.53 -3.13
N ASN A 163 -6.80 14.63 -2.06
CA ASN A 163 -5.40 14.25 -2.12
C ASN A 163 -5.20 12.74 -2.36
N ILE A 164 -5.99 11.89 -1.70
CA ILE A 164 -5.99 10.43 -1.89
C ILE A 164 -6.37 10.08 -3.33
N VAL A 165 -7.48 10.63 -3.83
CA VAL A 165 -7.98 10.35 -5.18
C VAL A 165 -7.00 10.82 -6.24
N LYS A 166 -6.38 11.99 -6.07
CA LYS A 166 -5.36 12.51 -6.99
C LYS A 166 -4.14 11.58 -7.05
N ASP A 167 -3.64 11.17 -5.89
CA ASP A 167 -2.50 10.27 -5.77
C ASP A 167 -2.80 8.89 -6.39
N GLN A 168 -3.96 8.29 -6.09
CA GLN A 168 -4.35 7.01 -6.68
C GLN A 168 -4.53 7.10 -8.20
N ARG A 169 -5.14 8.17 -8.74
CA ARG A 169 -5.28 8.36 -10.18
C ARG A 169 -3.93 8.44 -10.90
N LEU A 170 -2.95 9.14 -10.32
CA LEU A 170 -1.59 9.18 -10.87
C LEU A 170 -0.93 7.80 -10.87
N ASN A 171 -1.14 7.04 -9.79
CA ASN A 171 -0.59 5.69 -9.68
C ASN A 171 -1.22 4.73 -10.69
N ILE A 172 -2.55 4.73 -10.81
CA ILE A 172 -3.31 3.88 -11.73
C ILE A 172 -3.07 4.28 -13.19
N GLY A 173 -3.05 5.59 -13.48
CA GLY A 173 -3.01 6.10 -14.84
C GLY A 173 -1.62 6.13 -15.45
N PHE A 174 -0.56 6.18 -14.63
CA PHE A 174 0.79 6.34 -15.13
C PHE A 174 1.84 5.47 -14.42
N MET A 175 1.98 5.58 -13.09
CA MET A 175 3.10 4.90 -12.40
C MET A 175 3.07 3.37 -12.51
N MET A 176 1.95 2.75 -12.17
CA MET A 176 1.81 1.28 -12.19
C MET A 176 1.81 0.70 -13.61
N PRO A 177 1.10 1.27 -14.61
CA PRO A 177 1.22 0.82 -15.99
C PRO A 177 2.65 0.93 -16.51
N ALA A 178 3.34 2.03 -16.22
CA ALA A 178 4.73 2.22 -16.63
C ALA A 178 5.65 1.20 -15.96
N ALA A 179 5.45 0.91 -14.67
CA ALA A 179 6.20 -0.13 -13.97
C ALA A 179 5.94 -1.52 -14.59
N ALA A 180 4.68 -1.92 -14.78
CA ALA A 180 4.33 -3.20 -15.38
C ALA A 180 4.89 -3.35 -16.81
N ALA A 181 4.76 -2.30 -17.63
CA ALA A 181 5.31 -2.27 -18.98
C ALA A 181 6.84 -2.35 -19.00
N PHE A 182 7.51 -1.62 -18.10
CA PHE A 182 8.97 -1.65 -17.97
C PHE A 182 9.47 -3.03 -17.53
N GLN A 183 8.87 -3.62 -16.48
CA GLN A 183 9.23 -4.95 -16.00
C GLN A 183 8.96 -6.02 -17.08
N GLY A 184 7.84 -5.93 -17.80
CA GLY A 184 7.51 -6.82 -18.91
C GLY A 184 8.48 -6.69 -20.09
N LEU A 185 8.89 -5.46 -20.44
CA LEU A 185 9.89 -5.21 -21.48
C LEU A 185 11.26 -5.71 -21.05
N ALA A 186 11.67 -5.47 -19.80
CA ALA A 186 12.90 -5.97 -19.23
C ALA A 186 12.94 -7.51 -19.28
N TRP A 187 11.86 -8.17 -18.85
CA TRP A 187 11.72 -9.61 -18.96
C TRP A 187 11.88 -10.11 -20.40
N TRP A 188 11.15 -9.50 -21.34
CA TRP A 188 11.23 -9.86 -22.75
C TRP A 188 12.65 -9.70 -23.32
N LEU A 189 13.35 -8.60 -22.99
CA LEU A 189 14.73 -8.36 -23.42
C LEU A 189 15.71 -9.41 -22.88
N VAL A 190 15.63 -9.72 -21.59
CA VAL A 190 16.53 -10.70 -20.94
C VAL A 190 16.24 -12.13 -21.43
N GLN A 191 14.98 -12.46 -21.74
CA GLN A 191 14.59 -13.72 -22.39
C GLN A 191 15.10 -13.81 -23.84
N ARG A 192 14.89 -12.75 -24.63
CA ARG A 192 15.14 -12.78 -26.08
C ARG A 192 16.63 -12.68 -26.43
N TYR A 193 17.41 -11.98 -25.61
CA TYR A 193 18.82 -11.66 -25.85
C TYR A 193 19.71 -12.04 -24.64
N PRO A 194 19.75 -13.33 -24.22
CA PRO A 194 20.48 -13.74 -23.01
C PRO A 194 22.00 -13.54 -23.12
N ALA A 195 22.58 -13.64 -24.32
CA ALA A 195 24.00 -13.37 -24.53
C ALA A 195 24.37 -11.91 -24.19
N THR A 196 23.50 -10.96 -24.54
CA THR A 196 23.72 -9.54 -24.23
C THR A 196 23.39 -9.23 -22.78
N PHE A 197 22.22 -9.66 -22.30
CA PHE A 197 21.73 -9.24 -20.99
C PHE A 197 22.30 -10.03 -19.83
N LEU A 198 22.50 -11.34 -19.97
CA LEU A 198 23.08 -12.20 -18.93
C LEU A 198 24.59 -12.25 -19.05
N ALA A 199 25.14 -12.77 -20.15
CA ALA A 199 26.59 -12.90 -20.29
C ALA A 199 27.30 -11.54 -20.41
N GLY A 200 26.66 -10.56 -21.06
CA GLY A 200 27.14 -9.19 -21.15
C GLY A 200 26.77 -8.27 -19.99
N GLY A 201 26.01 -8.75 -18.99
CA GLY A 201 25.67 -8.00 -17.78
C GLY A 201 24.72 -6.80 -17.95
N TRP A 202 24.10 -6.62 -19.12
CA TRP A 202 23.18 -5.49 -19.36
C TRP A 202 21.91 -5.52 -18.50
N HIS A 203 21.59 -6.67 -17.89
CA HIS A 203 20.53 -6.74 -16.88
C HIS A 203 20.78 -5.78 -15.69
N LEU A 204 22.04 -5.44 -15.40
CA LEU A 204 22.42 -4.50 -14.34
C LEU A 204 21.91 -3.08 -14.62
N LEU A 205 21.84 -2.68 -15.89
CA LEU A 205 21.25 -1.40 -16.27
C LEU A 205 19.74 -1.38 -16.00
N LEU A 206 19.05 -2.48 -16.34
CA LEU A 206 17.60 -2.60 -16.14
C LEU A 206 17.22 -2.56 -14.64
N ILE A 207 17.94 -3.32 -13.81
CA ILE A 207 17.72 -3.29 -12.36
C ILE A 207 18.18 -1.98 -11.75
N GLY A 208 19.24 -1.34 -12.27
CA GLY A 208 19.67 -0.01 -11.86
C GLY A 208 18.61 1.07 -12.10
N MET A 209 17.92 1.03 -13.24
CA MET A 209 16.78 1.91 -13.50
C MET A 209 15.62 1.63 -12.53
N THR A 210 15.34 0.35 -12.24
CA THR A 210 14.33 -0.04 -11.25
C THR A 210 14.69 0.51 -9.86
N LEU A 211 15.96 0.44 -9.46
CA LEU A 211 16.46 0.95 -8.19
C LEU A 211 16.24 2.46 -8.07
N LEU A 212 16.62 3.23 -9.08
CA LEU A 212 16.41 4.69 -9.10
C LEU A 212 14.93 5.04 -9.02
N PHE A 213 14.09 4.34 -9.77
CA PHE A 213 12.64 4.51 -9.72
C PHE A 213 12.09 4.22 -8.32
N SER A 214 12.44 3.08 -7.72
CA SER A 214 11.98 2.68 -6.39
C SER A 214 12.43 3.65 -5.29
N LEU A 215 13.66 4.15 -5.35
CA LEU A 215 14.14 5.18 -4.41
C LEU A 215 13.34 6.47 -4.53
N ASN A 216 13.12 6.96 -5.75
CA ASN A 216 12.32 8.15 -5.99
C ASN A 216 10.87 7.97 -5.52
N TYR A 217 10.29 6.80 -5.77
CA TYR A 217 8.93 6.47 -5.37
C TYR A 217 8.78 6.40 -3.84
N LEU A 218 9.71 5.74 -3.15
CA LEU A 218 9.73 5.67 -1.68
C LEU A 218 9.87 7.07 -1.05
N HIS A 219 10.77 7.90 -1.59
CA HIS A 219 10.93 9.29 -1.16
C HIS A 219 9.67 10.14 -1.40
N GLY A 220 8.95 9.89 -2.50
CA GLY A 220 7.63 10.46 -2.72
C GLY A 220 6.62 10.05 -1.63
N GLY A 221 6.64 8.78 -1.22
CA GLY A 221 5.80 8.24 -0.15
C GLY A 221 6.06 8.88 1.21
N THR A 222 7.32 9.06 1.61
CA THR A 222 7.66 9.72 2.89
C THR A 222 7.21 11.18 2.93
N ARG A 223 7.38 11.92 1.82
CA ARG A 223 6.86 13.28 1.67
C ARG A 223 5.35 13.34 1.73
N LEU A 224 4.66 12.33 1.19
CA LEU A 224 3.20 12.25 1.23
C LEU A 224 2.70 12.07 2.67
N LEU A 225 3.36 11.24 3.47
CA LEU A 225 3.07 11.08 4.90
C LEU A 225 3.21 12.40 5.65
N GLN A 226 4.33 13.11 5.46
CA GLN A 226 4.56 14.41 6.09
C GLN A 226 3.46 15.43 5.74
N ARG A 227 2.98 15.42 4.49
CA ARG A 227 1.89 16.29 4.03
C ARG A 227 0.54 15.93 4.65
N ARG A 228 0.23 14.62 4.75
CA ARG A 228 -1.05 14.13 5.26
C ARG A 228 -1.14 14.11 6.77
N GLN A 229 -0.02 14.15 7.48
CA GLN A 229 0.03 14.07 8.95
C GLN A 229 -0.92 15.05 9.62
N ALA A 230 -0.93 16.32 9.20
CA ALA A 230 -1.82 17.34 9.76
C ALA A 230 -3.31 17.01 9.56
N TRP A 231 -3.69 16.49 8.39
CA TRP A 231 -5.08 16.13 8.10
C TRP A 231 -5.51 14.84 8.79
N ILE A 232 -4.61 13.86 8.93
CA ILE A 232 -4.87 12.62 9.66
C ILE A 232 -5.09 12.91 11.15
N VAL A 233 -4.28 13.79 11.73
CA VAL A 233 -4.45 14.23 13.12
C VAL A 233 -5.74 15.02 13.29
N ALA A 234 -6.06 15.93 12.36
CA ALA A 234 -7.29 16.71 12.40
C ALA A 234 -8.54 15.81 12.36
N ARG A 235 -8.56 14.80 11.48
CA ARG A 235 -9.63 13.81 11.41
C ARG A 235 -9.78 13.03 12.74
N ASN A 236 -8.70 12.47 13.26
CA ASN A 236 -8.73 11.73 14.53
C ASN A 236 -9.14 12.61 15.73
N ALA A 237 -8.77 13.90 15.73
CA ALA A 237 -9.18 14.83 16.77
C ALA A 237 -10.69 15.13 16.68
N GLN A 238 -11.23 15.21 15.46
CA GLN A 238 -12.64 15.49 15.23
C GLN A 238 -13.53 14.28 15.55
N GLU A 239 -13.12 13.06 15.17
CA GLU A 239 -13.81 11.82 15.56
C GLU A 239 -13.91 11.66 17.09
N ARG A 240 -12.96 12.21 17.87
CA ARG A 240 -12.99 12.26 19.34
C ARG A 240 -13.83 13.38 19.94
N LEU A 241 -14.13 14.43 19.17
CA LEU A 241 -14.99 15.53 19.60
C LEU A 241 -16.46 15.26 19.29
N GLU A 242 -16.72 14.40 18.30
CA GLU A 242 -18.06 13.95 17.88
C GLU A 242 -18.52 12.68 18.61
N SER A 243 -17.63 12.01 19.35
CA SER A 243 -17.92 10.97 20.37
C SER A 243 -18.01 11.58 21.77
#